data_AF-A0A522XPS0-F1
#
_entry.id   AF-A0A522XPS0-F1
#
_cell.length_a   1.000
_cell.length_b   1.000
_cell.length_c   1.000
_cell.angle_alpha   90.00
_cell.angle_beta   90.00
_cell.angle_gamma   90.00
#
_symmetry.space_group_name_H-M   'P 1'
#
loop_
_entity.id
_entity.type
_entity.pdbx_description
1 polymer ?
#
loop_
_entity_poly.entity_id
_entity_poly.type
_entity_poly.pdbx_seq_one_letter_code
_entity_poly.pdbx_strand_id
1 'polypeptide(L)'
;MTAIRKITEAEAILNRLGASPKEFQSDLNLFVKTIQEIFTNLLEEYNTKFDFKLKHMSLGKFKKSARNLGRLDAINFLIWYEKEYRKIKDDTMFDFLFENNTEQGIVLEKNKDIKRTCSLLLDRIRQMTYYAYENF
;
A
#
# COMPACT_ATOMS: atom_id res chain seq x y z
N MET A 1 7.40 -10.36 7.04
CA MET A 1 5.93 -10.44 7.01
C MET A 1 5.52 -10.40 5.54
N THR A 2 4.31 -10.78 5.13
CA THR A 2 3.91 -10.74 3.71
C THR A 2 2.87 -9.65 3.44
N ALA A 3 2.83 -9.11 2.22
CA ALA A 3 1.86 -8.15 1.72
C ALA A 3 0.43 -8.67 1.91
N ILE A 4 0.17 -9.95 1.65
CA ILE A 4 -1.16 -10.54 1.88
C ILE A 4 -1.57 -10.54 3.35
N ARG A 5 -0.63 -10.80 4.28
CA ARG A 5 -0.94 -10.71 5.72
C ARG A 5 -1.25 -9.27 6.12
N LYS A 6 -0.55 -8.29 5.54
CA LYS A 6 -0.84 -6.86 5.73
C LYS A 6 -2.20 -6.43 5.16
N ILE A 7 -2.64 -7.02 4.05
CA ILE A 7 -4.00 -6.83 3.53
C ILE A 7 -5.03 -7.31 4.56
N THR A 8 -4.84 -8.50 5.14
CA THR A 8 -5.73 -9.03 6.18
C THR A 8 -5.73 -8.15 7.44
N GLU A 9 -4.58 -7.62 7.85
CA GLU A 9 -4.48 -6.66 8.96
C GLU A 9 -5.25 -5.36 8.64
N ALA A 10 -5.07 -4.80 7.44
CA ALA A 10 -5.79 -3.60 6.99
C ALA A 10 -7.30 -3.83 6.94
N GLU A 11 -7.77 -5.01 6.53
CA GLU A 11 -9.18 -5.38 6.52
C GLU A 11 -9.75 -5.45 7.95
N ALA A 12 -9.00 -6.02 8.90
CA ALA A 12 -9.41 -6.04 10.30
C ALA A 12 -9.48 -4.63 10.90
N ILE A 13 -8.59 -3.71 10.51
CA ILE A 13 -8.64 -2.30 10.92
C ILE A 13 -9.84 -1.59 10.29
N LEU A 14 -10.08 -1.80 8.98
CA LEU A 14 -11.22 -1.24 8.27
C LEU A 14 -12.57 -1.65 8.88
N ASN A 15 -12.68 -2.91 9.31
CA ASN A 15 -13.90 -3.40 9.97
C ASN A 15 -14.18 -2.66 11.29
N ARG A 16 -13.12 -2.31 12.04
CA ARG A 16 -13.19 -1.53 13.29
C ARG A 16 -13.39 -0.03 13.06
N LEU A 17 -12.92 0.48 11.92
CA LEU A 17 -13.05 1.89 11.56
C LEU A 17 -14.52 2.35 11.62
N GLY A 18 -14.77 3.39 12.43
CA GLY A 18 -16.10 3.96 12.64
C GLY A 18 -16.97 3.22 13.66
N ALA A 19 -16.46 2.19 14.35
CA ALA A 19 -17.15 1.56 15.48
C ALA A 19 -17.20 2.47 16.71
N SER A 20 -16.16 3.30 16.91
CA SER A 20 -16.07 4.27 18.00
C SER A 20 -15.60 5.63 17.45
N PRO A 21 -16.38 6.71 17.63
CA PRO A 21 -15.94 8.06 17.24
C PRO A 21 -14.65 8.51 17.91
N LYS A 22 -14.36 8.01 19.12
CA LYS A 22 -13.16 8.36 19.89
C LYS A 22 -11.89 7.72 19.33
N GLU A 23 -12.02 6.54 18.72
CA GLU A 23 -10.90 5.76 18.18
C GLU A 23 -10.72 5.98 16.67
N PHE A 24 -11.70 6.60 16.00
CA PHE A 24 -11.74 6.76 14.55
C PHE A 24 -10.43 7.29 13.96
N GLN A 25 -9.87 8.38 14.49
CA GLN A 25 -8.64 8.95 13.96
C GLN A 25 -7.43 8.03 14.18
N SER A 26 -7.39 7.32 15.31
CA SER A 26 -6.32 6.36 15.60
C SER A 26 -6.37 5.17 14.65
N ASP A 27 -7.56 4.60 14.44
CA ASP A 27 -7.79 3.50 13.49
C ASP A 27 -7.50 3.94 12.05
N LEU A 28 -7.87 5.16 11.66
CA LEU A 28 -7.59 5.70 10.34
C LEU A 28 -6.07 5.82 10.11
N ASN A 29 -5.35 6.41 11.06
CA ASN A 29 -3.89 6.52 10.98
C ASN A 29 -3.22 5.14 10.93
N LEU A 30 -3.72 4.19 11.73
CA LEU A 30 -3.23 2.82 11.71
C LEU A 30 -3.49 2.15 10.36
N PHE A 31 -4.69 2.33 9.79
CA PHE A 31 -5.05 1.83 8.47
C PHE A 31 -4.10 2.36 7.40
N VAL A 32 -3.89 3.69 7.33
CA VAL A 32 -3.00 4.33 6.36
C VAL A 32 -1.57 3.79 6.49
N LYS A 33 -1.06 3.64 7.71
CA LYS A 33 0.25 3.06 7.94
C LYS A 33 0.32 1.61 7.44
N THR A 34 -0.68 0.79 7.75
CA THR A 34 -0.73 -0.60 7.28
C THR A 34 -0.81 -0.69 5.75
N ILE A 35 -1.53 0.23 5.09
CA ILE A 35 -1.54 0.35 3.62
C ILE A 35 -0.12 0.60 3.08
N GLN A 36 0.62 1.54 3.65
CA GLN A 36 2.02 1.81 3.25
C GLN A 36 2.93 0.59 3.46
N GLU A 37 2.69 -0.18 4.51
CA GLU A 37 3.41 -1.42 4.79
C GLU A 37 3.14 -2.50 3.74
N ILE A 38 1.93 -2.58 3.13
CA ILE A 38 1.64 -3.55 2.05
C ILE A 38 2.61 -3.34 0.88
N PHE A 39 2.76 -2.10 0.42
CA PHE A 39 3.67 -1.75 -0.68
C PHE A 39 5.11 -2.15 -0.37
N THR A 40 5.58 -1.82 0.83
CA THR A 40 6.94 -2.16 1.27
C THR A 40 7.15 -3.68 1.31
N ASN A 41 6.23 -4.43 1.93
CA ASN A 41 6.34 -5.88 2.03
C ASN A 41 6.26 -6.55 0.64
N LEU A 42 5.43 -6.05 -0.28
CA LEU A 42 5.37 -6.57 -1.65
C LEU A 42 6.74 -6.44 -2.32
N LEU A 43 7.37 -5.27 -2.22
CA LEU A 43 8.69 -5.06 -2.81
C LEU A 43 9.79 -5.92 -2.14
N GLU A 44 9.67 -6.22 -0.84
CA GLU A 44 10.58 -7.13 -0.11
C GLU A 44 10.43 -8.59 -0.56
N GLU A 45 9.19 -9.04 -0.78
CA GLU A 45 8.91 -10.38 -1.31
C GLU A 45 9.56 -10.55 -2.69
N TYR A 46 9.41 -9.56 -3.57
CA TYR A 46 10.02 -9.61 -4.90
C TYR A 46 11.54 -9.44 -4.88
N ASN A 47 12.10 -8.70 -3.91
CA ASN A 47 13.54 -8.66 -3.68
C ASN A 47 14.10 -10.05 -3.31
N THR A 48 13.31 -10.85 -2.61
CA THR A 48 13.62 -12.25 -2.29
C THR A 48 13.41 -13.14 -3.51
N LYS A 49 12.29 -12.99 -4.22
CA LYS A 49 11.92 -13.80 -5.40
C LYS A 49 12.94 -13.69 -6.53
N PHE A 50 13.47 -12.50 -6.78
CA PHE A 50 14.50 -12.27 -7.81
C PHE A 50 15.95 -12.49 -7.31
N ASP A 51 16.12 -13.01 -6.08
CA ASP A 51 17.42 -13.34 -5.46
C ASP A 51 18.37 -12.14 -5.29
N PHE A 52 17.86 -10.92 -5.14
CA PHE A 52 18.68 -9.72 -4.96
C PHE A 52 19.27 -9.58 -3.55
N LYS A 53 18.63 -10.18 -2.53
CA LYS A 53 19.09 -10.23 -1.12
C LYS A 53 19.49 -8.88 -0.54
N LEU A 54 18.82 -7.79 -0.96
CA LEU A 54 19.13 -6.45 -0.45
C LEU A 54 18.68 -6.32 1.02
N LYS A 55 19.61 -6.03 1.93
CA LYS A 55 19.32 -5.85 3.37
C LYS A 55 18.53 -4.58 3.69
N HIS A 56 18.79 -3.49 2.95
CA HIS A 56 18.09 -2.21 3.09
C HIS A 56 17.49 -1.85 1.74
N MET A 57 16.34 -2.45 1.46
CA MET A 57 15.66 -2.37 0.18
C MET A 57 15.06 -0.96 -0.01
N SER A 58 15.28 -0.39 -1.19
CA SER A 58 14.59 0.80 -1.66
C SER A 58 14.36 0.66 -3.16
N LEU A 59 13.36 1.36 -3.70
CA LEU A 59 13.06 1.34 -5.14
C LEU A 59 14.30 1.64 -6.00
N GLY A 60 15.08 2.66 -5.61
CA GLY A 60 16.32 3.01 -6.31
C GLY A 60 17.38 1.91 -6.29
N LYS A 61 17.53 1.19 -5.17
CA LYS A 61 18.46 0.06 -5.06
C LYS A 61 17.97 -1.14 -5.86
N PHE A 62 16.69 -1.46 -5.77
CA PHE A 62 16.07 -2.54 -6.54
C PHE A 62 16.28 -2.31 -8.05
N LYS A 63 16.02 -1.09 -8.53
CA LYS A 63 16.23 -0.68 -9.91
C LYS A 63 17.67 -0.89 -10.39
N LYS A 64 18.64 -0.49 -9.56
CA LYS A 64 20.07 -0.69 -9.87
C LYS A 64 20.41 -2.18 -9.94
N SER A 65 19.98 -2.99 -8.98
CA SER A 65 20.24 -4.43 -8.97
C SER A 65 19.63 -5.14 -10.18
N ALA A 66 18.36 -4.86 -10.49
CA ALA A 66 17.68 -5.46 -11.63
C ALA A 66 18.38 -5.16 -12.97
N ARG A 67 18.85 -3.92 -13.15
CA ARG A 67 19.63 -3.51 -14.32
C ARG A 67 21.00 -4.16 -14.37
N ASN A 68 21.75 -4.15 -13.27
CA ASN A 68 23.11 -4.69 -13.23
C ASN A 68 23.13 -6.21 -13.49
N LEU A 69 22.09 -6.92 -13.05
CA LEU A 69 21.97 -8.37 -13.24
C LEU A 69 21.27 -8.76 -14.55
N GLY A 70 20.83 -7.79 -15.35
CA GLY A 70 20.11 -8.05 -16.61
C GLY A 70 18.80 -8.84 -16.44
N ARG A 71 18.16 -8.75 -15.26
CA ARG A 71 16.93 -9.49 -14.92
C ARG A 71 15.71 -8.77 -15.51
N LEU A 72 15.36 -9.12 -16.74
CA LEU A 72 14.26 -8.49 -17.49
C LEU A 72 12.90 -8.61 -16.78
N ASP A 73 12.64 -9.76 -16.19
CA ASP A 73 11.51 -10.06 -15.31
C ASP A 73 11.41 -9.07 -14.14
N ALA A 74 12.51 -8.85 -13.41
CA ALA A 74 12.54 -7.91 -12.29
C ALA A 74 12.42 -6.44 -12.74
N ILE A 75 12.95 -6.09 -13.92
CA ILE A 75 12.78 -4.76 -14.51
C ILE A 75 11.31 -4.54 -14.89
N ASN A 76 10.67 -5.53 -15.52
CA ASN A 76 9.26 -5.46 -15.90
C ASN A 76 8.35 -5.33 -14.68
N PHE A 77 8.61 -6.12 -13.63
CA PHE A 77 7.94 -6.00 -12.34
C PHE A 77 8.08 -4.58 -11.78
N LEU A 78 9.29 -4.03 -11.76
CA LEU A 78 9.53 -2.70 -11.20
C LEU A 78 8.80 -1.60 -11.99
N ILE A 79 8.82 -1.67 -13.32
CA ILE A 79 8.12 -0.70 -14.17
C ILE A 79 6.61 -0.75 -13.89
N TRP A 80 6.03 -1.95 -13.82
CA TRP A 80 4.62 -2.14 -13.49
C TRP A 80 4.32 -1.63 -12.07
N TYR A 81 5.12 -2.01 -11.08
CA TYR A 81 4.95 -1.62 -9.68
C TYR A 81 4.97 -0.10 -9.51
N GLU A 82 5.95 0.61 -10.11
CA GLU A 82 6.05 2.07 -10.04
C GLU A 82 4.85 2.77 -10.69
N LYS A 83 4.28 2.16 -11.74
CA LYS A 83 3.10 2.69 -12.44
C LYS A 83 1.84 2.51 -11.58
N GLU A 84 1.59 1.33 -11.04
CA GLU A 84 0.41 1.08 -10.22
C GLU A 84 0.47 1.84 -8.89
N TYR A 85 1.65 1.91 -8.25
CA TYR A 85 1.85 2.72 -7.05
C TYR A 85 1.51 4.20 -7.29
N ARG A 86 1.99 4.78 -8.40
CA ARG A 86 1.67 6.17 -8.77
C ARG A 86 0.20 6.38 -9.05
N LYS A 87 -0.46 5.46 -9.78
CA LYS A 87 -1.91 5.54 -10.00
C LYS A 87 -2.71 5.59 -8.71
N ILE A 88 -2.29 4.87 -7.68
CA ILE A 88 -2.96 4.89 -6.37
C ILE A 88 -2.62 6.17 -5.61
N LYS A 89 -1.35 6.57 -5.60
CA LYS A 89 -0.88 7.72 -4.84
C LYS A 89 -1.39 9.06 -5.39
N ASP A 90 -1.47 9.18 -6.71
CA ASP A 90 -1.85 10.40 -7.42
C ASP A 90 -3.37 10.45 -7.72
N ASP A 91 -4.15 9.46 -7.24
CA ASP A 91 -5.61 9.51 -7.35
C ASP A 91 -6.17 10.44 -6.29
N THR A 92 -6.74 11.56 -6.76
CA THR A 92 -7.39 12.59 -5.94
C THR A 92 -8.41 12.07 -4.93
N MET A 93 -9.00 10.90 -5.19
CA MET A 93 -9.89 10.23 -4.25
C MET A 93 -9.21 9.87 -2.93
N PHE A 94 -7.90 9.61 -2.95
CA PHE A 94 -7.11 9.14 -1.80
C PHE A 94 -6.16 10.20 -1.25
N ASP A 95 -6.08 11.40 -1.84
CA ASP A 95 -5.14 12.46 -1.41
C ASP A 95 -5.21 12.70 0.10
N PHE A 96 -6.41 12.78 0.67
CA PHE A 96 -6.61 13.02 2.10
C PHE A 96 -6.04 11.92 3.01
N LEU A 97 -5.79 10.71 2.50
CA LEU A 97 -5.16 9.60 3.23
C LEU A 97 -3.64 9.68 3.22
N PHE A 98 -3.07 10.43 2.27
CA PHE A 98 -1.62 10.55 2.07
C PHE A 98 -1.07 11.94 2.40
N GLU A 99 -1.93 12.96 2.45
CA GLU A 99 -1.60 14.30 2.91
C GLU A 99 -1.54 14.37 4.44
N ASN A 100 -0.47 14.99 4.98
CA ASN A 100 -0.28 15.24 6.42
C ASN A 100 -1.19 16.38 6.96
N ASN A 101 -2.37 16.60 6.38
CA ASN A 101 -3.20 17.75 6.71
C ASN A 101 -4.01 17.49 7.99
N THR A 102 -3.36 17.86 9.11
CA THR A 102 -3.95 18.13 10.42
C THR A 102 -4.99 19.24 10.33
N GLU A 103 -6.24 18.93 9.99
CA GLU A 103 -7.38 19.75 10.41
C GLU A 103 -8.46 18.86 11.03
N GLN A 104 -8.44 18.81 12.37
CA GLN A 104 -9.31 18.03 13.25
C GLN A 104 -10.78 18.51 13.30
N GLY A 105 -11.30 19.18 12.25
CA GLY A 105 -12.56 19.93 12.34
C GLY A 105 -13.81 19.30 11.71
N ILE A 106 -13.69 18.31 10.81
CA ILE A 106 -14.81 17.93 9.90
C ILE A 106 -15.04 16.41 9.86
N VAL A 107 -14.80 15.69 10.96
CA VAL A 107 -14.69 14.22 10.94
C VAL A 107 -16.02 13.49 11.13
N LEU A 108 -16.99 14.06 11.88
CA LEU A 108 -18.16 13.27 12.33
C LEU A 108 -19.21 12.97 11.24
N GLU A 109 -19.45 13.86 10.27
CA GLU A 109 -20.38 13.60 9.16
C GLU A 109 -19.72 12.86 7.97
N LYS A 110 -18.38 12.82 7.90
CA LYS A 110 -17.61 12.18 6.82
C LYS A 110 -17.26 10.71 7.08
N ASN A 111 -17.58 10.15 8.24
CA ASN A 111 -17.13 8.81 8.66
C ASN A 111 -17.52 7.68 7.68
N LYS A 112 -18.76 7.69 7.16
CA LYS A 112 -19.22 6.66 6.20
C LYS A 112 -18.49 6.78 4.86
N ASP A 113 -18.27 8.00 4.39
CA ASP A 113 -17.56 8.26 3.14
C ASP A 113 -16.08 7.90 3.27
N ILE A 114 -15.45 8.21 4.41
CA ILE A 114 -14.06 7.82 4.68
C ILE A 114 -13.93 6.29 4.72
N LYS A 115 -14.80 5.59 5.45
CA LYS A 115 -14.76 4.11 5.50
C LYS A 115 -14.94 3.49 4.11
N ARG A 116 -15.86 4.03 3.30
CA ARG A 116 -16.05 3.61 1.91
C ARG A 116 -14.80 3.84 1.08
N THR A 117 -14.18 5.01 1.19
CA THR A 117 -12.94 5.33 0.46
C THR A 117 -11.77 4.44 0.89
N CYS A 118 -11.62 4.16 2.18
CA CYS A 118 -10.65 3.19 2.70
C CYS A 118 -10.89 1.78 2.14
N SER A 119 -12.15 1.34 2.04
CA SER A 119 -12.51 0.06 1.41
C SER A 119 -12.07 0.01 -0.06
N LEU A 120 -12.36 1.07 -0.83
CA LEU A 120 -11.98 1.15 -2.24
C LEU A 120 -10.46 1.16 -2.43
N LEU A 121 -9.73 1.83 -1.54
CA LEU A 121 -8.27 1.81 -1.54
C LEU A 121 -7.74 0.39 -1.29
N LEU A 122 -8.26 -0.28 -0.26
CA LEU A 122 -7.86 -1.65 0.08
C LEU A 122 -8.15 -2.62 -1.08
N ASP A 123 -9.31 -2.49 -1.73
CA ASP A 123 -9.68 -3.33 -2.88
C ASP A 123 -8.71 -3.14 -4.05
N ARG A 124 -8.34 -1.89 -4.39
CA ARG A 124 -7.35 -1.62 -5.44
C ARG A 124 -5.98 -2.18 -5.11
N ILE A 125 -5.54 -2.04 -3.86
CA ILE A 125 -4.26 -2.59 -3.42
C ILE A 125 -4.30 -4.12 -3.45
N ARG A 126 -5.40 -4.73 -3.03
CA ARG A 126 -5.60 -6.18 -3.09
C ARG A 126 -5.51 -6.68 -4.53
N GLN A 127 -6.18 -6.02 -5.48
CA GLN A 127 -6.09 -6.34 -6.91
C GLN A 127 -4.67 -6.21 -7.44
N MET A 128 -3.97 -5.13 -7.09
CA MET A 128 -2.56 -4.93 -7.45
C MET A 128 -1.68 -6.07 -6.91
N THR A 129 -1.83 -6.43 -5.63
CA THR A 129 -1.04 -7.50 -5.00
C THR A 129 -1.30 -8.86 -5.65
N TYR A 130 -2.55 -9.21 -5.93
CA TYR A 130 -2.86 -10.48 -6.63
C TYR A 130 -2.32 -10.49 -8.05
N TYR A 131 -2.49 -9.39 -8.79
CA TYR A 131 -1.92 -9.28 -10.13
C TYR A 131 -0.40 -9.49 -10.11
N ALA A 132 0.30 -8.93 -9.11
CA ALA A 132 1.73 -9.17 -8.94
C ALA A 132 2.01 -10.68 -8.86
N TYR A 133 1.36 -11.37 -7.93
CA TYR A 133 1.59 -12.79 -7.66
C TYR A 133 1.30 -13.71 -8.86
N GLU A 134 0.33 -13.35 -9.70
CA GLU A 134 -0.02 -14.13 -10.88
C GLU A 134 0.90 -13.88 -12.08
N ASN A 135 1.51 -12.69 -12.19
CA ASN A 135 2.19 -12.26 -13.42
C ASN A 135 3.71 -12.09 -13.30
N PHE A 136 4.25 -12.04 -12.08
CA PHE A 136 5.68 -11.89 -11.81
C PHE A 136 6.10 -12.85 -10.73
#